data_AF-A0A820S8S5-F1
#
_entry.id   AF-A0A820S8S5-F1
#
_cell.length_a   1.000
_cell.length_b   1.000
_cell.length_c   1.000
_cell.angle_alpha   90.00
_cell.angle_beta   90.00
_cell.angle_gamma   90.00
#
_symmetry.space_group_name_H-M   'P 1'
#
loop_
_entity.id
_entity.type
_entity.pdbx_description
1 polymer ?
#
loop_
_entity_poly.entity_id
_entity_poly.type
_entity_poly.pdbx_seq_one_letter_code
_entity_poly.pdbx_strand_id
1 'polypeptide(L)'
;MMAIEMVGGVYFPLSFRDPENRLHILLQQTQSRLILSHYLTKNKFNDTITILDIDSILVNNNLFQHINIDQLSSVHVTIDSIAYIIFTSGSTGLPKG
;
A
#
# COMPACT_ATOMS: atom_id res chain seq x y z
N MET A 1 0.35 2.87 -7.71
CA MET A 1 -0.76 3.81 -7.45
C MET A 1 -1.98 3.41 -8.26
N MET A 2 -1.98 3.56 -9.60
CA MET A 2 -3.13 3.16 -10.44
C MET A 2 -3.67 1.74 -10.17
N ALA A 3 -2.79 0.74 -10.02
CA ALA A 3 -3.23 -0.63 -9.72
C ALA A 3 -4.04 -0.76 -8.41
N ILE A 4 -3.81 0.12 -7.44
CA ILE A 4 -4.54 0.16 -6.16
C ILE A 4 -5.90 0.85 -6.36
N GLU A 5 -5.92 1.97 -7.09
CA GLU A 5 -7.14 2.72 -7.39
C GLU A 5 -8.11 1.91 -8.26
N MET A 6 -7.60 1.15 -9.23
CA MET A 6 -8.40 0.28 -10.11
C MET A 6 -9.15 -0.82 -9.37
N VAL A 7 -8.70 -1.18 -8.16
CA VAL A 7 -9.39 -2.17 -7.30
C VAL A 7 -10.16 -1.51 -6.16
N GLY A 8 -10.37 -0.19 -6.22
CA GLY A 8 -11.06 0.59 -5.19
C GLY A 8 -10.27 0.71 -3.89
N GLY A 9 -8.97 0.39 -3.92
CA GLY A 9 -8.09 0.52 -2.79
C GLY A 9 -7.63 1.97 -2.58
N VAL A 10 -7.24 2.26 -1.34
CA VAL A 10 -6.61 3.52 -0.94
C VAL A 10 -5.15 3.26 -0.65
N TYR A 11 -4.25 4.13 -1.11
CA TYR A 11 -2.84 4.06 -0.75
C TYR A 11 -2.38 5.28 0.02
N PHE A 12 -1.29 5.15 0.75
CA PHE A 12 -0.51 6.28 1.23
C PHE A 12 0.97 5.99 1.03
N PRO A 13 1.77 7.02 0.68
CA PRO A 13 3.20 6.84 0.48
C PRO A 13 3.91 6.64 1.81
N LEU A 14 4.78 5.64 1.86
CA LEU A 14 5.75 5.46 2.92
C LEU A 14 7.13 5.89 2.43
N SER A 15 7.87 6.60 3.28
CA SER A 15 9.26 6.97 3.02
C SER A 15 10.19 5.95 3.65
N PHE A 16 11.10 5.36 2.86
CA PHE A 16 12.12 4.45 3.38
C PHE A 16 13.11 5.14 4.34
N ARG A 17 13.16 6.47 4.33
CA ARG A 17 13.99 7.29 5.23
C ARG A 17 13.32 7.49 6.59
N ASP A 18 12.03 7.15 6.72
CA ASP A 18 11.32 7.30 7.98
C ASP A 18 11.84 6.26 9.00
N PRO A 19 11.89 6.64 10.29
CA PRO A 19 12.19 5.69 11.36
C PRO A 19 11.13 4.57 11.44
N GLU A 20 11.53 3.36 11.82
CA GLU A 20 10.64 2.20 11.92
C GLU A 20 9.42 2.46 12.81
N ASN A 21 9.60 3.15 13.94
CA ASN A 21 8.49 3.51 14.82
C ASN A 21 7.42 4.37 14.11
N ARG A 22 7.85 5.32 13.26
CA ARG A 22 6.91 6.12 12.46
C ARG A 22 6.16 5.25 11.46
N LEU A 23 6.87 4.34 10.78
CA LEU A 23 6.24 3.39 9.84
C LEU A 23 5.19 2.52 10.57
N HIS A 24 5.51 2.00 11.75
CA HIS A 24 4.56 1.23 12.56
C HIS A 24 3.31 2.03 12.96
N ILE A 25 3.48 3.27 13.41
CA ILE A 25 2.35 4.14 13.75
C ILE A 25 1.42 4.33 12.55
N LEU A 26 1.99 4.61 11.36
CA LEU A 26 1.21 4.81 10.14
C LEU A 26 0.46 3.53 9.74
N LEU A 27 1.12 2.38 9.79
CA LEU A 27 0.51 1.09 9.48
C LEU A 27 -0.62 0.73 10.47
N GLN A 28 -0.44 1.03 11.75
CA GLN A 28 -1.47 0.85 12.78
C GLN A 28 -2.66 1.79 12.59
N GLN A 29 -2.42 3.09 12.35
CA GLN A 29 -3.47 4.09 12.14
C GLN A 29 -4.36 3.76 10.92
N THR A 30 -3.76 3.20 9.88
CA THR A 30 -4.46 2.88 8.62
C THR A 30 -5.01 1.46 8.56
N GLN A 31 -4.69 0.61 9.55
CA GLN A 31 -4.99 -0.81 9.53
C GLN A 31 -4.56 -1.50 8.22
N SER A 32 -3.42 -1.05 7.67
CA SER A 32 -2.92 -1.54 6.40
C SER A 32 -2.63 -3.04 6.47
N ARG A 33 -3.06 -3.78 5.46
CA ARG A 33 -2.84 -5.22 5.35
C ARG A 33 -1.78 -5.59 4.32
N LEU A 34 -1.42 -4.64 3.45
CA LEU A 34 -0.56 -4.85 2.29
C LEU A 34 0.42 -3.70 2.14
N ILE A 35 1.69 -4.01 1.88
CA ILE A 35 2.71 -3.05 1.46
C ILE A 35 3.23 -3.47 0.10
N LEU A 36 3.24 -2.53 -0.84
CA LEU A 36 4.04 -2.67 -2.07
C LEU A 36 5.43 -2.09 -1.79
N SER A 37 6.47 -2.91 -1.88
CA SER A 37 7.84 -2.51 -1.59
C SER A 37 8.79 -2.93 -2.71
N HIS A 38 9.87 -2.17 -2.87
CA HIS A 38 11.04 -2.60 -3.61
C HIS A 38 11.84 -3.63 -2.79
N TYR A 39 12.58 -4.52 -3.46
CA TYR A 39 13.32 -5.61 -2.81
C TYR A 39 14.33 -5.12 -1.76
N LEU A 40 14.91 -3.92 -1.96
CA LEU A 40 15.87 -3.31 -1.04
C LEU A 40 15.24 -2.81 0.27
N THR A 41 13.94 -2.51 0.27
CA THR A 41 13.27 -1.86 1.40
C THR A 41 12.31 -2.77 2.15
N LYS A 42 12.04 -3.97 1.63
CA LYS A 42 11.06 -4.90 2.23
C LYS A 42 11.40 -5.32 3.67
N ASN A 43 12.69 -5.42 3.99
CA ASN A 43 13.16 -5.84 5.31
C ASN A 43 12.95 -4.79 6.43
N LYS A 44 12.46 -3.58 6.11
CA LYS A 44 12.09 -2.56 7.12
C LYS A 44 10.76 -2.84 7.81
N PHE A 45 9.98 -3.78 7.28
CA PHE A 45 8.67 -4.12 7.80
C PHE A 45 8.73 -5.51 8.45
N ASN A 46 7.96 -5.67 9.51
CA ASN A 46 7.84 -6.92 10.26
C ASN A 46 6.85 -7.88 9.59
N ASP A 47 6.93 -9.17 9.95
CA ASP A 47 6.15 -10.26 9.34
C ASP A 47 4.62 -10.17 9.57
N THR A 48 4.15 -9.15 10.30
CA THR A 48 2.72 -8.96 10.61
C THR A 48 1.91 -8.38 9.45
N ILE A 49 2.57 -7.89 8.40
CA ILE A 49 1.91 -7.31 7.22
C ILE A 49 2.33 -8.04 5.96
N THR A 50 1.40 -8.22 5.01
CA THR A 50 1.74 -8.82 3.72
C THR A 50 2.58 -7.84 2.91
N ILE A 51 3.78 -8.26 2.51
CA ILE A 51 4.67 -7.46 1.66
C ILE A 51 4.69 -8.05 0.26
N LEU A 52 4.29 -7.26 -0.72
CA LEU A 52 4.48 -7.57 -2.14
C LEU A 52 5.73 -6.87 -2.66
N ASP A 53 6.70 -7.69 -3.03
CA ASP A 53 7.93 -7.29 -3.69
C ASP A 53 7.63 -6.99 -5.17
N ILE A 54 7.66 -5.71 -5.53
CA ILE A 54 7.32 -5.25 -6.89
C ILE A 54 8.29 -5.83 -7.92
N ASP A 55 9.57 -5.96 -7.58
CA ASP A 55 10.58 -6.46 -8.50
C ASP A 55 10.29 -7.92 -8.87
N SER A 56 9.91 -8.73 -7.88
CA SER A 56 9.51 -10.13 -8.07
C SER A 56 8.26 -10.26 -8.96
N ILE A 57 7.33 -9.29 -8.88
CA ILE A 57 6.14 -9.27 -9.74
C ILE A 57 6.52 -8.98 -11.19
N LEU A 58 7.45 -8.04 -11.42
CA LEU A 58 7.84 -7.61 -12.76
C LEU A 58 8.60 -8.69 -13.56
N VAL A 59 9.35 -9.56 -12.89
CA VAL A 59 10.12 -10.61 -13.57
C VAL A 59 9.36 -11.94 -13.71
N ASN A 60 8.21 -12.11 -13.06
CA ASN A 60 7.46 -13.35 -13.10
C ASN A 60 6.29 -13.27 -14.11
N ASN A 61 6.60 -13.61 -15.36
CA ASN A 61 5.64 -13.63 -16.47
C ASN A 61 4.46 -14.59 -16.27
N ASN A 62 4.54 -15.52 -15.31
CA ASN A 62 3.48 -16.50 -15.05
C ASN A 62 2.44 -16.00 -14.04
N LEU A 63 2.73 -14.93 -13.27
CA LEU A 63 1.83 -14.41 -12.24
C LEU A 63 0.45 -14.06 -12.78
N PHE A 64 0.39 -13.59 -14.03
CA PHE A 64 -0.82 -13.04 -14.62
C PHE A 64 -1.58 -14.01 -15.53
N GLN A 65 -1.07 -15.24 -15.72
CA GLN A 65 -1.65 -16.22 -16.67
C GLN A 65 -3.07 -16.66 -16.32
N HIS A 66 -3.47 -16.56 -15.06
CA HIS A 66 -4.77 -17.02 -14.56
C HIS A 66 -5.59 -15.89 -13.91
N ILE A 67 -5.33 -14.63 -14.25
CA ILE A 67 -6.13 -13.54 -13.71
C ILE A 67 -7.51 -13.52 -14.36
N ASN A 68 -8.53 -13.61 -13.53
CA ASN A 68 -9.90 -13.33 -13.93
C ASN A 68 -10.18 -11.82 -13.81
N ILE A 69 -10.09 -11.11 -14.93
CA ILE A 69 -10.36 -9.67 -14.98
C ILE A 69 -11.84 -9.31 -14.80
N ASP A 70 -12.76 -10.26 -14.98
CA ASP A 70 -14.20 -9.99 -14.83
C ASP A 70 -14.54 -9.58 -13.38
N GLN A 71 -13.71 -9.99 -12.41
CA GLN A 71 -13.84 -9.56 -11.02
C GLN A 71 -13.66 -8.05 -10.82
N LEU A 72 -12.90 -7.36 -11.69
CA LEU A 72 -12.74 -5.90 -11.63
C LEU A 72 -14.05 -5.16 -11.87
N SER A 73 -14.95 -5.74 -12.66
CA SER A 73 -16.28 -5.18 -12.97
C SER A 73 -17.17 -5.01 -11.73
N SER A 74 -16.87 -5.73 -10.65
CA SER A 74 -17.62 -5.68 -9.39
C SER A 74 -17.13 -4.59 -8.43
N VAL A 75 -16.01 -3.95 -8.74
CA VAL A 75 -15.45 -2.87 -7.91
C VAL A 75 -16.28 -1.62 -8.07
N HIS A 76 -16.91 -1.17 -6.98
CA HIS A 76 -17.72 0.05 -6.96
C HIS A 76 -16.89 1.22 -6.42
N VAL A 77 -16.59 2.19 -7.28
CA VAL A 77 -15.91 3.45 -6.93
C VAL A 77 -16.80 4.62 -7.30
N THR A 78 -16.91 5.60 -6.41
CA THR A 78 -17.71 6.81 -6.59
C THR A 78 -16.83 8.05 -6.53
N ILE A 79 -17.38 9.23 -6.84
CA ILE A 79 -16.64 10.50 -6.72
C ILE A 79 -16.24 10.83 -5.27
N ASP A 80 -16.96 10.27 -4.30
CA ASP A 80 -16.68 10.45 -2.87
C ASP A 80 -15.72 9.39 -2.30
N SER A 81 -15.29 8.43 -3.12
CA SER A 81 -14.32 7.42 -2.71
C SER A 81 -12.93 8.04 -2.51
N ILE A 82 -12.27 7.69 -1.40
CA ILE A 82 -10.91 8.15 -1.11
C ILE A 82 -9.95 7.50 -2.11
N ALA A 83 -9.10 8.29 -2.76
CA ALA A 83 -8.05 7.78 -3.67
C ALA A 83 -6.73 7.50 -2.93
N TYR A 84 -6.34 8.41 -2.03
CA TYR A 84 -5.10 8.31 -1.27
C TYR A 84 -5.17 9.07 0.06
N ILE A 85 -4.25 8.74 0.95
CA ILE A 85 -4.01 9.46 2.21
C ILE A 85 -2.59 10.04 2.18
N ILE A 86 -2.42 11.30 2.56
CA ILE A 86 -1.11 11.92 2.75
C ILE A 86 -0.96 12.32 4.21
N PHE A 87 0.04 11.73 4.86
CA PHE A 87 0.34 12.06 6.25
C PHE A 87 1.23 13.29 6.38
N THR A 88 0.81 14.22 7.22
CA THR A 88 1.58 15.41 7.60
C THR A 88 2.15 15.27 9.01
N SER A 89 3.14 16.11 9.35
CA SER A 89 3.60 16.26 10.73
C SER A 89 2.49 16.89 11.57
N GLY A 90 1.90 16.12 12.49
CA GLY A 90 0.89 16.66 13.40
C GLY A 90 1.53 17.54 14.46
N SER A 91 0.78 18.56 14.88
CA SER A 91 1.16 19.48 15.96
C SER A 91 1.42 18.80 17.31
N THR A 92 0.85 17.61 17.52
CA THR A 92 1.03 16.78 18.73
C THR A 92 2.17 15.77 18.59
N GLY A 93 2.94 15.82 17.50
CA GLY A 93 4.01 14.87 17.18
C GLY A 93 3.52 13.58 16.50
N LEU A 94 2.23 13.27 16.56
CA LEU A 94 1.64 12.13 15.84
C LEU A 94 1.26 12.50 14.40
N PRO A 95 1.52 11.64 13.41
CA PRO A 95 1.09 11.88 12.03
C PRO A 95 -0.43 12.03 11.92
N LYS A 96 -0.88 12.93 11.01
CA LYS A 96 -2.29 13.14 10.68
C LYS A 96 -2.51 12.90 9.19
N GLY A 97 -3.50 12.09 8.84
CA GLY A 97 -3.88 11.69 7.48
C GLY A 97 -5.32 11.19 7.47
#